data_AF-A0A7K2U613-F1
#
_entry.id   AF-A0A7K2U613-F1
#
_cell.length_a   1.000
_cell.length_b   1.000
_cell.length_c   1.000
_cell.angle_alpha   90.00
_cell.angle_beta   90.00
_cell.angle_gamma   90.00
#
_symmetry.space_group_name_H-M   'P 1'
#
loop_
_entity.id
_entity.type
_entity.pdbx_description
1 polymer ?
#
loop_
_entity_poly.entity_id
_entity_poly.type
_entity_poly.pdbx_seq_one_letter_code
_entity_poly.pdbx_strand_id
1 'polypeptide(L)'
;PTWHHPDLPDPIGNRREDGPVLLDDATIRLLIRCARLGLCEAPRITERWTSGTSEGLLEKFRRVLTEARTNAIEADDTVTVEYIKAMYSKFTSTIGESSVNRDIRRPDWMHIIRSQAFANLWYKSHRAHTNGLTVVRVRGTDELHVAGDWRKVFTEGRLTTQMKQKDQYPLPRKSAR
;
A
#
# COMPACT_ATOMS: atom_id res chain seq x y z
N PRO A 1 -16.93 -2.69 9.04
CA PRO A 1 -17.06 -4.15 8.89
C PRO A 1 -16.09 -4.85 9.83
N THR A 2 -16.52 -5.91 10.52
CA THR A 2 -15.63 -6.71 11.36
C THR A 2 -14.71 -7.56 10.47
N TRP A 3 -13.44 -7.66 10.84
CA TRP A 3 -12.44 -8.43 10.09
C TRP A 3 -12.12 -9.73 10.82
N HIS A 4 -12.33 -10.87 10.16
CA HIS A 4 -12.14 -12.21 10.74
C HIS A 4 -11.07 -13.04 10.02
N HIS A 5 -10.22 -12.40 9.22
CA HIS A 5 -9.18 -13.06 8.42
C HIS A 5 -7.79 -12.77 8.98
N PRO A 6 -7.29 -13.54 9.96
CA PRO A 6 -5.97 -13.32 10.56
C PRO A 6 -4.81 -13.58 9.58
N ASP A 7 -5.09 -14.30 8.51
CA ASP A 7 -4.22 -14.66 7.40
C ASP A 7 -4.06 -13.54 6.35
N LEU A 8 -4.85 -12.47 6.47
CA LEU A 8 -4.78 -11.29 5.61
C LEU A 8 -4.70 -10.00 6.45
N PRO A 9 -3.98 -8.97 5.98
CA PRO A 9 -3.95 -7.70 6.68
C PRO A 9 -5.36 -7.07 6.71
N ASP A 10 -5.75 -6.57 7.88
CA ASP A 10 -7.00 -5.82 8.05
C ASP A 10 -6.95 -4.54 7.18
N PRO A 11 -7.92 -4.30 6.28
CA PRO A 11 -8.00 -3.10 5.45
C PRO A 11 -7.96 -1.77 6.22
N ILE A 12 -8.42 -1.75 7.48
CA ILE A 12 -8.43 -0.55 8.34
C ILE A 12 -7.34 -0.59 9.43
N GLY A 13 -6.42 -1.54 9.34
CA GLY A 13 -5.32 -1.72 10.29
C GLY A 13 -5.77 -2.23 11.66
N ASN A 14 -4.94 -2.06 12.67
CA ASN A 14 -5.19 -2.57 14.03
C ASN A 14 -6.12 -1.64 14.82
N ARG A 15 -7.37 -1.54 14.36
CA ARG A 15 -8.41 -0.72 14.98
C ARG A 15 -8.73 -1.26 16.38
N ARG A 16 -8.80 -0.36 17.37
CA ARG A 16 -9.07 -0.70 18.78
C ARG A 16 -10.46 -0.29 19.29
N GLU A 17 -11.11 0.67 18.64
CA GLU A 17 -12.36 1.28 19.11
C GLU A 17 -13.50 0.99 18.15
N ASP A 18 -14.70 0.71 18.64
CA ASP A 18 -15.89 0.48 17.80
C ASP A 18 -16.53 1.79 17.29
N GLY A 19 -17.48 1.69 16.34
CA GLY A 19 -18.26 2.83 15.82
C GLY A 19 -17.88 3.36 14.43
N PRO A 20 -18.39 4.55 14.04
CA PRO A 20 -18.05 5.21 12.77
C PRO A 20 -16.59 5.65 12.71
N VAL A 21 -16.00 5.59 11.53
CA VAL A 21 -14.61 6.03 11.27
C VAL A 21 -14.52 6.86 10.01
N LEU A 22 -13.66 7.88 10.05
CA LEU A 22 -13.28 8.65 8.87
C LEU A 22 -12.19 7.88 8.11
N LEU A 23 -12.50 7.52 6.87
CA LEU A 23 -11.60 6.78 5.98
C LEU A 23 -11.46 7.52 4.66
N ASP A 24 -10.30 7.39 4.02
CA ASP A 24 -10.09 7.87 2.66
C ASP A 24 -10.77 6.98 1.62
N ASP A 25 -10.99 7.51 0.42
CA ASP A 25 -11.71 6.79 -0.63
C ASP A 25 -10.94 5.53 -1.09
N ALA A 26 -9.60 5.45 -0.98
CA ALA A 26 -8.86 4.24 -1.36
C ALA A 26 -9.13 3.10 -0.37
N THR A 27 -9.20 3.39 0.93
CA THR A 27 -9.59 2.41 1.96
C THR A 27 -11.06 1.99 1.79
N ILE A 28 -11.97 2.91 1.49
CA ILE A 28 -13.37 2.57 1.20
C ILE A 28 -13.48 1.67 -0.05
N ARG A 29 -12.77 2.01 -1.13
CA ARG A 29 -12.71 1.16 -2.34
C ARG A 29 -12.13 -0.23 -2.04
N LEU A 30 -11.13 -0.31 -1.16
CA LEU A 30 -10.57 -1.58 -0.70
C LEU A 30 -11.61 -2.40 0.06
N LEU A 31 -12.32 -1.81 1.04
CA LEU A 31 -13.38 -2.48 1.79
C LEU A 31 -14.52 -2.98 0.90
N ILE A 32 -14.97 -2.18 -0.07
CA ILE A 32 -15.97 -2.59 -1.07
C ILE A 32 -15.48 -3.82 -1.84
N ARG A 33 -14.19 -3.87 -2.18
CA ARG A 33 -13.61 -5.02 -2.87
C ARG A 33 -13.48 -6.24 -1.96
N CYS A 34 -13.07 -6.08 -0.71
CA CYS A 34 -13.08 -7.16 0.28
C CYS A 34 -14.48 -7.76 0.43
N ALA A 35 -15.51 -6.92 0.46
CA ALA A 35 -16.90 -7.39 0.49
C ALA A 35 -17.29 -8.19 -0.75
N ARG A 36 -16.86 -7.75 -1.95
CA ARG A 36 -17.06 -8.51 -3.20
C ARG A 36 -16.32 -9.85 -3.23
N LEU A 37 -15.23 -9.97 -2.48
CA LEU A 37 -14.47 -11.21 -2.29
C LEU A 37 -15.02 -12.08 -1.15
N GLY A 38 -16.10 -11.66 -0.48
CA GLY A 38 -16.70 -12.39 0.64
C GLY A 38 -15.90 -12.32 1.94
N LEU A 39 -14.96 -11.38 2.07
CA LEU A 39 -14.06 -11.26 3.24
C LEU A 39 -14.64 -10.40 4.37
N CYS A 40 -15.64 -9.58 4.09
CA CYS A 40 -16.32 -8.77 5.10
C CYS A 40 -17.67 -8.29 4.59
N GLU A 41 -18.48 -7.70 5.46
CA GLU A 41 -19.68 -6.98 5.03
C GLU A 41 -19.31 -5.71 4.23
N ALA A 42 -20.23 -5.28 3.35
CA ALA A 42 -20.07 -4.03 2.61
C ALA A 42 -20.04 -2.82 3.56
N PRO A 43 -19.14 -1.85 3.36
CA PRO A 43 -19.09 -0.67 4.22
C PRO A 43 -20.34 0.20 4.02
N ARG A 44 -20.97 0.62 5.12
CA ARG A 44 -22.05 1.61 5.12
C ARG A 44 -21.46 3.02 5.17
N ILE A 45 -21.59 3.77 4.08
CA ILE A 45 -21.11 5.16 3.98
C ILE A 45 -22.25 6.08 4.47
N THR A 46 -22.03 6.77 5.58
CA THR A 46 -23.01 7.73 6.14
C THR A 46 -22.85 9.11 5.55
N GLU A 47 -21.60 9.56 5.37
CA GLU A 47 -21.25 10.89 4.89
C GLU A 47 -19.98 10.82 4.04
N ARG A 48 -19.77 11.86 3.21
CA ARG A 48 -18.57 12.01 2.39
C ARG A 48 -18.04 13.43 2.51
N TRP A 49 -16.80 13.54 2.98
CA TRP A 49 -16.11 14.81 3.25
C TRP A 49 -14.90 15.05 2.32
N THR A 50 -14.64 14.15 1.38
CA THR A 50 -13.51 14.19 0.45
C THR A 50 -13.94 14.79 -0.90
N SER A 51 -13.14 15.72 -1.43
CA SER A 51 -13.29 16.20 -2.81
C SER A 51 -12.50 15.32 -3.78
N GLY A 52 -13.16 14.81 -4.82
CA GLY A 52 -12.54 13.89 -5.79
C GLY A 52 -11.39 14.50 -6.61
N THR A 53 -11.28 15.83 -6.64
CA THR A 53 -10.24 16.55 -7.39
C THR A 53 -8.83 16.26 -6.87
N SER A 54 -8.65 16.18 -5.55
CA SER A 54 -7.33 15.92 -4.94
C SER A 54 -6.84 14.51 -5.28
N GLU A 55 -7.72 13.51 -5.24
CA GLU A 55 -7.38 12.15 -5.64
C GLU A 55 -7.01 12.07 -7.13
N GLY A 56 -7.79 12.70 -7.99
CA GLY A 56 -7.54 12.70 -9.43
C GLY A 56 -6.20 13.37 -9.79
N LEU A 57 -5.84 14.45 -9.09
CA LEU A 57 -4.53 15.10 -9.26
C LEU A 57 -3.38 14.18 -8.82
N LEU A 58 -3.48 13.59 -7.63
CA LEU A 58 -2.44 12.69 -7.09
C LEU A 58 -2.28 11.41 -7.92
N GLU A 59 -3.38 10.90 -8.47
CA GLU A 59 -3.36 9.77 -9.40
C GLU A 59 -2.53 10.10 -10.65
N LYS A 60 -2.83 11.24 -11.29
CA LYS A 60 -2.08 11.71 -12.47
C LYS A 60 -0.60 11.91 -12.14
N PHE A 61 -0.29 12.57 -11.02
CA PHE A 61 1.08 12.78 -10.56
C PHE A 61 1.83 11.46 -10.41
N ARG A 62 1.26 10.48 -9.70
CA ARG A 62 1.89 9.17 -9.50
C ARG A 62 2.05 8.40 -10.80
N ARG A 63 1.08 8.48 -11.71
CA ARG A 63 1.17 7.84 -13.03
C ARG A 63 2.36 8.37 -13.82
N VAL A 64 2.54 9.69 -13.87
CA VAL A 64 3.69 10.33 -14.54
C VAL A 64 5.02 9.88 -13.90
N LEU A 65 5.11 9.87 -12.56
CA LEU A 65 6.32 9.40 -11.88
C LEU A 65 6.60 7.91 -12.11
N THR A 66 5.55 7.10 -12.17
CA THR A 66 5.67 5.67 -12.43
C THR A 66 6.19 5.43 -13.85
N GLU A 67 5.64 6.13 -14.83
CA GLU A 67 6.07 6.07 -16.23
C GLU A 67 7.53 6.52 -16.39
N ALA A 68 7.89 7.68 -15.85
CA ALA A 68 9.27 8.18 -15.88
C ALA A 68 10.25 7.20 -15.22
N ARG A 69 9.87 6.60 -14.09
CA ARG A 69 10.69 5.61 -13.39
C ARG A 69 10.81 4.30 -14.18
N THR A 70 9.75 3.83 -14.83
CA THR A 70 9.77 2.63 -15.67
C THR A 70 10.70 2.83 -16.85
N ASN A 71 10.57 3.94 -17.58
CA ASN A 71 11.44 4.26 -18.71
C ASN A 71 12.91 4.33 -18.30
N ALA A 72 13.20 4.93 -17.14
CA ALA A 72 14.57 4.99 -16.61
C ALA A 72 15.13 3.61 -16.21
N ILE A 73 14.30 2.72 -15.65
CA ILE A 73 14.71 1.33 -15.35
C ILE A 73 15.01 0.57 -16.63
N GLU A 74 14.19 0.73 -17.66
CA GLU A 74 14.36 0.05 -18.96
C GLU A 74 15.60 0.55 -19.71
N ALA A 75 15.95 1.82 -19.54
CA ALA A 75 17.16 2.44 -20.11
C ALA A 75 18.44 2.25 -19.28
N ASP A 76 18.36 1.54 -18.14
CA ASP A 76 19.43 1.43 -17.13
C ASP A 76 19.98 2.78 -16.63
N ASP A 77 19.13 3.81 -16.65
CA ASP A 77 19.44 5.15 -16.14
C ASP A 77 19.27 5.19 -14.62
N THR A 78 20.31 4.72 -13.94
CA THR A 78 20.36 4.68 -12.47
C THR A 78 20.22 6.06 -11.82
N VAL A 79 20.69 7.12 -12.47
CA VAL A 79 20.65 8.48 -11.95
C VAL A 79 19.20 8.96 -11.88
N THR A 80 18.47 8.85 -12.99
CA THR A 80 17.05 9.25 -13.03
C THR A 80 16.21 8.43 -12.05
N VAL A 81 16.47 7.13 -11.91
CA VAL A 81 15.77 6.27 -10.93
C VAL A 81 15.95 6.77 -9.50
N GLU A 82 17.18 7.10 -9.09
CA GLU A 82 17.45 7.57 -7.73
C GLU A 82 16.93 9.00 -7.51
N TYR A 83 16.96 9.87 -8.53
CA TYR A 83 16.33 11.20 -8.45
C TYR A 83 14.82 11.12 -8.26
N ILE A 84 14.11 10.30 -9.04
CA ILE A 84 12.65 10.15 -8.90
C ILE A 84 12.29 9.61 -7.51
N LYS A 85 13.06 8.63 -7.03
CA LYS A 85 12.89 8.06 -5.69
C LYS A 85 13.11 9.10 -4.58
N ALA A 86 14.18 9.89 -4.67
CA ALA A 86 14.47 10.96 -3.72
C ALA A 86 13.40 12.05 -3.73
N MET A 87 12.96 12.48 -4.92
CA MET A 87 11.90 13.47 -5.10
C MET A 87 10.58 13.00 -4.48
N TYR A 88 10.16 11.76 -4.76
CA TYR A 88 8.92 11.21 -4.20
C TYR A 88 9.01 11.03 -2.68
N SER A 89 10.15 10.56 -2.17
CA SER A 89 10.38 10.45 -0.73
C SER A 89 10.34 11.81 -0.04
N LYS A 90 10.94 12.85 -0.65
CA LYS A 90 10.91 14.20 -0.11
C LYS A 90 9.48 14.74 -0.10
N PHE A 91 8.78 14.67 -1.23
CA PHE A 91 7.39 15.10 -1.36
C PHE A 91 6.48 14.46 -0.30
N THR A 92 6.49 13.13 -0.20
CA THR A 92 5.64 12.41 0.77
C THR A 92 6.00 12.70 2.22
N SER A 93 7.26 13.02 2.53
CA SER A 93 7.70 13.40 3.87
C SER A 93 7.34 14.85 4.25
N THR A 94 7.18 15.75 3.28
CA THR A 94 7.01 17.20 3.54
C THR A 94 5.64 17.76 3.20
N ILE A 95 4.76 17.00 2.53
CA ILE A 95 3.45 17.49 2.06
C ILE A 95 2.37 17.54 3.15
N GLY A 96 2.54 16.78 4.23
CA GLY A 96 1.61 16.73 5.36
C GLY A 96 1.73 17.95 6.28
N GLU A 97 2.20 17.73 7.50
CA GLU A 97 2.56 18.80 8.43
C GLU A 97 4.07 18.81 8.62
N SER A 98 4.74 19.64 7.84
CA SER A 98 6.18 19.82 7.91
C SER A 98 6.49 21.20 8.47
N SER A 99 7.29 21.28 9.53
CA SER A 99 7.76 22.56 10.07
C SER A 99 8.72 23.30 9.11
N VAL A 100 9.29 22.58 8.13
CA VAL A 100 10.24 23.12 7.15
C VAL A 100 9.60 23.48 5.81
N ASN A 101 8.40 22.97 5.51
CA ASN A 101 7.66 23.30 4.30
C ASN A 101 6.43 24.12 4.68
N ARG A 102 6.51 25.44 4.47
CA ARG A 102 5.41 26.37 4.76
C ARG A 102 4.51 26.64 3.55
N ASP A 103 4.96 26.26 2.36
CA ASP A 103 4.28 26.61 1.11
C ASP A 103 3.08 25.69 0.84
N ILE A 104 3.19 24.41 1.23
CA ILE A 104 2.11 23.44 1.05
C ILE A 104 1.92 22.58 2.32
N ARG A 105 0.75 22.71 2.95
CA ARG A 105 0.29 21.91 4.09
C ARG A 105 -0.99 21.16 3.72
N ARG A 106 -0.85 19.91 3.31
CA ARG A 106 -1.94 19.04 2.82
C ARG A 106 -1.88 17.66 3.52
N PRO A 107 -2.28 17.57 4.80
CA PRO A 107 -2.34 16.30 5.51
C PRO A 107 -3.24 15.28 4.81
N ASP A 108 -4.32 15.74 4.17
CA ASP A 108 -5.21 14.90 3.37
C ASP A 108 -4.49 14.20 2.20
N TRP A 109 -3.56 14.89 1.52
CA TRP A 109 -2.76 14.28 0.44
C TRP A 109 -1.84 13.19 0.96
N MET A 110 -1.23 13.42 2.12
CA MET A 110 -0.39 12.42 2.78
C MET A 110 -1.18 11.15 3.12
N HIS A 111 -2.41 11.30 3.62
CA HIS A 111 -3.30 10.16 3.90
C HIS A 111 -3.71 9.43 2.61
N ILE A 112 -4.13 10.16 1.56
CA ILE A 112 -4.49 9.57 0.26
C ILE A 112 -3.34 8.72 -0.30
N ILE A 113 -2.12 9.27 -0.32
CA ILE A 113 -0.94 8.58 -0.86
C ILE A 113 -0.66 7.28 -0.08
N ARG A 114 -0.70 7.36 1.26
CA ARG A 114 -0.43 6.21 2.14
C ARG A 114 -1.47 5.11 1.97
N SER A 115 -2.75 5.47 1.95
CA SER A 115 -3.83 4.50 1.82
C SER A 115 -3.87 3.83 0.45
N GLN A 116 -3.56 4.57 -0.62
CA GLN A 116 -3.40 3.98 -1.96
C GLN A 116 -2.24 2.98 -2.02
N ALA A 117 -1.10 3.33 -1.42
CA ALA A 117 0.05 2.43 -1.37
C ALA A 117 -0.25 1.18 -0.53
N PHE A 118 -0.93 1.34 0.61
CA PHE A 118 -1.40 0.21 1.41
C PHE A 118 -2.39 -0.67 0.64
N ALA A 119 -3.36 -0.10 -0.07
CA ALA A 119 -4.32 -0.87 -0.87
C ALA A 119 -3.62 -1.70 -1.97
N ASN A 120 -2.60 -1.13 -2.64
CA ASN A 120 -1.77 -1.89 -3.58
C ASN A 120 -1.06 -3.07 -2.91
N LEU A 121 -0.48 -2.84 -1.74
CA LEU A 121 0.21 -3.87 -0.97
C LEU A 121 -0.76 -4.95 -0.44
N TRP A 122 -1.97 -4.55 -0.08
CA TRP A 122 -3.06 -5.46 0.27
C TRP A 122 -3.40 -6.38 -0.91
N TYR A 123 -3.50 -5.86 -2.14
CA TYR A 123 -3.72 -6.71 -3.32
C TYR A 123 -2.60 -7.71 -3.55
N LYS A 124 -1.34 -7.32 -3.32
CA LYS A 124 -0.21 -8.26 -3.37
C LYS A 124 -0.34 -9.32 -2.27
N SER A 125 -0.74 -8.93 -1.07
CA SER A 125 -0.96 -9.85 0.06
C SER A 125 -2.06 -10.86 -0.26
N HIS A 126 -3.20 -10.40 -0.76
CA HIS A 126 -4.31 -11.25 -1.19
C HIS A 126 -3.89 -12.20 -2.32
N ARG A 127 -3.15 -11.72 -3.33
CA ARG A 127 -2.60 -12.57 -4.40
C ARG A 127 -1.63 -13.63 -3.86
N ALA A 128 -0.76 -13.26 -2.92
CA ALA A 128 0.17 -14.19 -2.29
C ALA A 128 -0.60 -15.29 -1.57
N HIS A 129 -1.58 -14.91 -0.76
CA HIS A 129 -2.44 -15.82 -0.01
C HIS A 129 -3.20 -16.79 -0.92
N THR A 130 -3.88 -16.29 -1.96
CA THR A 130 -4.65 -17.13 -2.88
C THR A 130 -3.80 -18.08 -3.72
N ASN A 131 -2.50 -17.84 -3.82
CA ASN A 131 -1.54 -18.73 -4.50
C ASN A 131 -0.74 -19.59 -3.50
N GLY A 132 -1.22 -19.75 -2.26
CA GLY A 132 -0.67 -20.68 -1.28
C GLY A 132 0.55 -20.18 -0.50
N LEU A 133 0.91 -18.90 -0.63
CA LEU A 133 1.92 -18.29 0.27
C LEU A 133 1.26 -17.89 1.58
N THR A 134 1.99 -18.04 2.69
CA THR A 134 1.53 -17.51 3.97
C THR A 134 1.92 -16.05 4.09
N VAL A 135 0.97 -15.14 4.20
CA VAL A 135 1.24 -13.74 4.51
C VAL A 135 1.56 -13.63 6.00
N VAL A 136 2.78 -13.22 6.34
CA VAL A 136 3.23 -13.13 7.74
C VAL A 136 2.91 -11.75 8.30
N ARG A 137 3.24 -10.70 7.54
CA ARG A 137 2.91 -9.31 7.89
C ARG A 137 3.07 -8.38 6.70
N VAL A 138 2.40 -7.24 6.80
CA VAL A 138 2.65 -6.06 5.98
C VAL A 138 3.28 -4.98 6.86
N ARG A 139 4.35 -4.33 6.40
CA ARG A 139 5.03 -3.25 7.13
C ARG A 139 5.12 -2.01 6.27
N GLY A 140 4.75 -0.86 6.85
CA GLY A 140 4.75 0.41 6.12
C GLY A 140 3.80 0.36 4.92
N THR A 141 4.26 0.89 3.79
CA THR A 141 3.49 0.98 2.54
C THR A 141 4.12 0.19 1.39
N ASP A 142 5.25 -0.49 1.62
CA ASP A 142 6.06 -1.12 0.58
C ASP A 142 6.66 -2.48 0.95
N GLU A 143 6.52 -2.97 2.19
CA GLU A 143 7.09 -4.25 2.63
C GLU A 143 6.01 -5.32 2.87
N LEU A 144 6.08 -6.41 2.12
CA LEU A 144 5.28 -7.62 2.29
C LEU A 144 6.19 -8.77 2.72
N HIS A 145 5.91 -9.36 3.89
CA HIS A 145 6.59 -10.55 4.39
C HIS A 145 5.73 -11.77 4.12
N VAL A 146 6.29 -12.75 3.42
CA VAL A 146 5.64 -14.02 3.10
C VAL A 146 6.51 -15.21 3.51
N ALA A 147 5.88 -16.32 3.85
CA ALA A 147 6.54 -17.62 3.95
C ALA A 147 6.14 -18.50 2.76
N GLY A 148 7.13 -19.18 2.17
CA GLY A 148 7.00 -19.94 0.93
C GLY A 148 7.84 -19.36 -0.21
N ASP A 149 7.80 -20.03 -1.37
CA ASP A 149 8.52 -19.59 -2.58
C ASP A 149 7.73 -18.51 -3.33
N TRP A 150 8.03 -17.25 -3.01
CA TRP A 150 7.32 -16.09 -3.57
C TRP A 150 7.51 -15.92 -5.09
N ARG A 151 8.59 -16.48 -5.66
CA ARG A 151 8.91 -16.35 -7.09
C ARG A 151 7.93 -17.10 -7.98
N LYS A 152 7.17 -18.05 -7.43
CA LYS A 152 6.05 -18.71 -8.13
C LYS A 152 4.85 -17.78 -8.36
N VAL A 153 4.73 -16.72 -7.57
CA VAL A 153 3.58 -15.80 -7.59
C VAL A 153 3.91 -14.47 -8.24
N PHE A 154 5.13 -13.96 -8.01
CA PHE A 154 5.56 -12.66 -8.51
C PHE A 154 6.83 -12.76 -9.34
N THR A 155 6.89 -11.96 -10.41
CA THR A 155 8.11 -11.73 -11.17
C THR A 155 9.11 -10.90 -10.37
N GLU A 156 10.35 -11.34 -10.34
CA GLU A 156 11.44 -10.59 -9.69
C GLU A 156 11.80 -9.34 -10.50
N GLY A 157 11.93 -8.20 -9.82
CA GLY A 157 12.34 -6.94 -10.45
C GLY A 157 11.94 -5.69 -9.65
N ARG A 158 11.99 -4.53 -10.31
CA ARG A 158 11.84 -3.20 -9.68
C ARG A 158 10.65 -2.39 -10.19
N LEU A 159 9.91 -2.92 -11.17
CA LEU A 159 8.67 -2.32 -11.66
C LEU A 159 7.54 -2.47 -10.64
N THR A 160 6.48 -1.69 -10.80
CA THR A 160 5.37 -1.59 -9.82
C THR A 160 4.67 -2.92 -9.55
N THR A 161 4.54 -3.77 -10.57
CA THR A 161 3.93 -5.10 -10.51
C THR A 161 4.90 -6.20 -10.09
N GLN A 162 6.20 -5.92 -10.12
CA GLN A 162 7.25 -6.85 -9.72
C GLN A 162 7.54 -6.76 -8.21
N MET A 163 8.31 -7.71 -7.72
CA MET A 163 8.78 -7.76 -6.34
C MET A 163 10.30 -7.95 -6.33
N LYS A 164 10.96 -7.41 -5.31
CA LYS A 164 12.38 -7.66 -5.07
C LYS A 164 12.54 -8.25 -3.67
N GLN A 165 13.44 -9.21 -3.54
CA GLN A 165 13.83 -9.70 -2.22
C GLN A 165 14.62 -8.61 -1.49
N LYS A 166 14.18 -8.26 -0.28
CA LYS A 166 14.90 -7.36 0.61
C LYS A 166 15.73 -8.16 1.61
N ASP A 167 15.04 -9.00 2.38
CA ASP A 167 15.62 -9.86 3.40
C ASP A 167 15.05 -11.28 3.28
N GLN A 168 15.84 -12.28 3.64
CA GLN A 168 15.40 -13.68 3.79
C GLN A 168 15.95 -14.21 5.10
N TYR A 169 15.06 -14.75 5.93
CA TYR A 169 15.44 -15.32 7.21
C TYR A 169 14.64 -16.60 7.47
N PRO A 170 15.26 -17.63 8.09
CA PRO A 170 14.51 -18.79 8.54
C PRO A 170 13.55 -18.38 9.65
N LEU A 171 12.30 -18.84 9.59
CA LEU A 171 11.39 -18.70 10.72
C LEU A 171 11.91 -19.57 11.88
N PRO A 172 11.91 -19.07 13.12
CA PRO A 172 12.28 -19.90 14.26
C PRO A 172 11.33 -21.12 14.30
N ARG A 173 11.91 -22.33 14.30
CA ARG A 173 11.14 -23.55 14.56
C ARG A 173 10.43 -23.36 15.89
N LYS A 174 9.10 -23.58 15.94
CA LYS A 174 8.37 -23.68 17.21
C LYS A 174 9.16 -24.66 18.08
N SER A 175 9.70 -24.19 19.20
CA SER A 175 10.24 -25.07 20.24
C SER A 175 9.09 -25.97 20.66
N ALA A 176 9.26 -27.28 20.51
CA ALA A 176 8.30 -28.25 20.99
C ALA A 176 8.16 -28.04 22.51
N ARG A 177 7.00 -27.55 22.93
CA ARG A 177 6.53 -27.60 24.31
C ARG A 177 5.42 -28.63 24.37
#